data_AF-A0A1Q3JQF6-F1
#
_entry.id   AF-A0A1Q3JQF6-F1
#
_cell.length_a   1.000
_cell.length_b   1.000
_cell.length_c   1.000
_cell.angle_alpha   90.00
_cell.angle_beta   90.00
_cell.angle_gamma   90.00
#
_symmetry.space_group_name_H-M   'P 1'
#
loop_
_entity.id
_entity.type
_entity.pdbx_description
1 polymer ?
#
loop_
_entity_poly.entity_id
_entity_poly.type
_entity_poly.pdbx_seq_one_letter_code
_entity_poly.pdbx_strand_id
1 'polypeptide(L)'
;MAYLNGEAVGWAAVGPRSRYVRAVRTPTMKSIDPSESDDVWLVPCFFVRPDCRKQGLVKSMLAAAVDLARRSNASAIEGFPASGDKPSSTDRQVGTERQFESCDFRAVHRPSSKRVIMRLDL
;
A
#
# COMPACT_ATOMS: atom_id res chain seq x y z
N MET A 1 6.90 9.22 -6.59
CA MET A 1 8.33 8.94 -6.30
C MET A 1 8.77 9.78 -5.12
N ALA A 2 9.78 9.34 -4.38
CA ALA A 2 10.38 10.07 -3.27
C ALA A 2 11.79 10.54 -3.67
N TYR A 3 12.09 11.80 -3.37
CA TYR A 3 13.36 12.44 -3.69
C TYR A 3 14.04 12.97 -2.43
N LEU A 4 15.37 12.84 -2.35
CA LEU A 4 16.21 13.47 -1.34
C LEU A 4 17.33 14.23 -2.06
N ASN A 5 17.44 15.54 -1.85
CA ASN A 5 18.43 16.40 -2.51
C ASN A 5 18.44 16.28 -4.05
N GLY A 6 17.26 16.14 -4.66
CA GLY A 6 17.10 15.98 -6.11
C GLY A 6 17.33 14.56 -6.64
N GLU A 7 17.75 13.60 -5.79
CA GLU A 7 17.97 12.21 -6.20
C GLU A 7 16.77 11.33 -5.83
N ALA A 8 16.37 10.42 -6.74
CA ALA A 8 15.28 9.48 -6.48
C ALA A 8 15.73 8.39 -5.47
N VAL A 9 15.07 8.34 -4.32
CA VAL A 9 15.41 7.43 -3.21
C VAL A 9 14.33 6.38 -2.91
N GLY A 10 13.16 6.50 -3.55
CA GLY A 10 12.07 5.54 -3.38
C GLY A 10 10.91 5.73 -4.34
N TRP A 11 10.08 4.71 -4.45
CA TRP A 11 8.82 4.77 -5.20
C TRP A 11 7.76 3.87 -4.59
N ALA A 12 6.51 4.15 -4.93
CA ALA A 12 5.37 3.30 -4.65
C ALA A 12 4.67 2.98 -5.98
N ALA A 13 4.27 1.73 -6.16
CA ALA A 13 3.29 1.41 -7.19
C ALA A 13 1.91 1.81 -6.67
N VAL A 14 1.11 2.48 -7.49
CA VAL A 14 -0.26 2.90 -7.13
C VAL A 14 -1.13 3.06 -8.38
N GLY A 15 -2.37 2.61 -8.33
CA GLY A 15 -3.35 2.71 -9.43
C GLY A 15 -4.60 1.86 -9.21
N PRO A 16 -5.56 1.85 -10.14
CA PRO A 16 -6.76 1.00 -10.06
C PRO A 16 -6.40 -0.48 -9.85
N ARG A 17 -7.16 -1.21 -9.01
CA ARG A 17 -6.94 -2.65 -8.75
C ARG A 17 -6.89 -3.48 -10.03
N SER A 18 -7.69 -3.13 -11.04
CA SER A 18 -7.72 -3.79 -12.34
C SER A 18 -6.37 -3.82 -13.06
N ARG A 19 -5.46 -2.86 -12.79
CA ARG A 19 -4.09 -2.86 -13.34
C ARG A 19 -3.16 -3.88 -12.68
N TYR A 20 -3.54 -4.41 -11.52
CA TYR A 20 -2.71 -5.30 -10.69
C TYR A 20 -3.24 -6.73 -10.67
N VAL A 21 -3.57 -7.28 -11.85
CA VAL A 21 -4.14 -8.63 -12.03
C VAL A 21 -3.39 -9.72 -11.25
N ARG A 22 -2.07 -9.63 -11.14
CA ARG A 22 -1.27 -10.57 -10.35
C ARG A 22 -1.50 -10.45 -8.84
N ALA A 23 -1.60 -9.24 -8.31
CA ALA A 23 -1.80 -9.00 -6.88
C ALA A 23 -3.20 -9.45 -6.43
N VAL A 24 -4.23 -9.08 -7.19
CA VAL A 24 -5.63 -9.43 -6.87
C VAL A 24 -5.91 -10.93 -6.93
N ARG A 25 -5.10 -11.71 -7.66
CA ARG A 25 -5.19 -13.19 -7.72
C ARG A 25 -4.47 -13.92 -6.59
N THR A 26 -3.73 -13.21 -5.73
CA THR A 26 -3.04 -13.84 -4.60
C THR A 26 -4.03 -14.30 -3.53
N PRO A 27 -3.69 -15.31 -2.71
CA PRO A 27 -4.53 -15.70 -1.56
C PRO A 27 -4.83 -14.54 -0.61
N THR A 28 -3.94 -13.55 -0.52
CA THR A 28 -4.12 -12.35 0.31
C THR A 28 -5.28 -11.49 -0.16
N MET A 29 -5.55 -11.41 -1.46
CA MET A 29 -6.58 -10.53 -2.03
C MET A 29 -7.81 -11.30 -2.55
N LYS A 30 -7.85 -12.62 -2.41
CA LYS A 30 -8.91 -13.46 -2.99
C LYS A 30 -10.32 -13.16 -2.45
N SER A 31 -10.42 -12.58 -1.26
CA SER A 31 -11.68 -12.27 -0.57
C SER A 31 -12.25 -10.88 -0.89
N ILE A 32 -11.56 -10.05 -1.69
CA ILE A 32 -12.05 -8.72 -2.07
C ILE A 32 -13.11 -8.83 -3.17
N ASP A 33 -14.04 -7.89 -3.20
CA ASP A 33 -15.04 -7.80 -4.27
C ASP A 33 -14.38 -7.37 -5.59
N PRO A 34 -14.40 -8.20 -6.65
CA PRO A 34 -13.86 -7.84 -7.94
C PRO A 34 -14.68 -6.77 -8.68
N SER A 35 -15.94 -6.53 -8.30
CA SER A 35 -16.82 -5.53 -8.96
C SER A 35 -16.30 -4.10 -8.82
N GLU A 36 -15.58 -3.83 -7.74
CA GLU A 36 -14.97 -2.53 -7.40
C GLU A 36 -13.54 -2.39 -7.99
N SER A 37 -13.12 -3.21 -8.98
CA SER A 37 -11.71 -3.26 -9.43
C SER A 37 -11.22 -2.00 -10.14
N ASP A 38 -12.13 -1.27 -10.79
CA ASP A 38 -11.77 -0.03 -11.51
C ASP A 38 -11.88 1.22 -10.62
N ASP A 39 -12.74 1.19 -9.60
CA ASP A 39 -13.00 2.32 -8.70
C ASP A 39 -12.04 2.35 -7.50
N VAL A 40 -11.65 1.18 -7.00
CA VAL A 40 -10.76 1.08 -5.84
C VAL A 40 -9.31 0.94 -6.31
N TRP A 41 -8.46 1.80 -5.77
CA TRP A 41 -7.04 1.81 -6.04
C TRP A 41 -6.27 0.89 -5.11
N LEU A 42 -5.09 0.46 -5.55
CA LEU A 42 -4.20 -0.43 -4.83
C LEU A 42 -2.81 0.19 -4.75
N VAL A 43 -2.21 0.13 -3.56
CA VAL A 43 -0.78 0.35 -3.31
C VAL A 43 -0.11 -0.99 -2.97
N PRO A 44 0.31 -1.79 -3.96
CA PRO A 44 0.79 -3.14 -3.71
C PRO A 44 2.23 -3.19 -3.18
N CYS A 45 3.05 -2.17 -3.47
CA CYS A 45 4.42 -2.16 -3.01
C CYS A 45 5.08 -0.78 -2.97
N PHE A 46 6.15 -0.73 -2.18
CA PHE A 46 7.09 0.35 -1.99
C PHE A 46 8.52 -0.14 -2.24
N PHE A 47 9.37 0.78 -2.66
CA PHE A 47 10.80 0.63 -2.62
C PHE A 47 11.42 1.83 -1.93
N VAL A 48 12.41 1.57 -1.08
CA VAL A 48 13.24 2.61 -0.44
C VAL A 48 14.70 2.15 -0.50
N ARG A 49 15.56 3.03 -1.02
CA ARG A 49 17.00 2.82 -1.11
C ARG A 49 17.57 2.51 0.29
N PRO A 50 18.45 1.50 0.45
CA PRO A 50 18.85 1.00 1.77
C PRO A 50 19.37 2.05 2.77
N ASP A 51 20.17 2.99 2.29
CA ASP A 51 20.76 4.13 3.02
C ASP A 51 19.74 5.21 3.41
N CYS A 52 18.58 5.27 2.75
CA CYS A 52 17.50 6.21 3.04
C CYS A 52 16.37 5.62 3.89
N ARG A 53 16.52 4.38 4.38
CA ARG A 53 15.50 3.71 5.21
C ARG A 53 15.39 4.34 6.59
N LYS A 54 14.27 4.04 7.28
CA LYS A 54 13.93 4.54 8.62
C LYS A 54 13.71 6.06 8.72
N GLN A 55 13.57 6.75 7.59
CA GLN A 55 13.32 8.19 7.51
C GLN A 55 11.85 8.54 7.23
N GLY A 56 10.91 7.62 7.46
CA GLY A 56 9.47 7.88 7.22
C GLY A 56 9.05 7.96 5.74
N LEU A 57 9.92 7.59 4.80
CA LEU A 57 9.63 7.68 3.36
C LEU A 57 8.42 6.85 2.92
N VAL A 58 8.17 5.68 3.52
CA VAL A 58 6.98 4.86 3.21
C VAL A 58 5.70 5.61 3.56
N LYS A 59 5.64 6.26 4.72
CA LYS A 59 4.49 7.08 5.12
C LYS A 59 4.26 8.23 4.14
N SER A 60 5.33 8.91 3.75
CA SER A 60 5.27 10.02 2.79
C SER A 60 4.76 9.56 1.41
N MET A 61 5.23 8.40 0.93
CA MET A 61 4.75 7.82 -0.33
C MET A 61 3.32 7.32 -0.24
N LEU A 62 2.90 6.78 0.90
CA LEU A 62 1.51 6.35 1.11
C LEU A 62 0.56 7.55 1.11
N ALA A 63 0.91 8.65 1.78
CA ALA A 63 0.14 9.89 1.72
C ALA A 63 0.04 10.43 0.27
N ALA A 64 1.15 10.46 -0.47
CA ALA A 64 1.12 10.86 -1.87
C ALA A 64 0.29 9.93 -2.78
N ALA A 65 0.24 8.63 -2.45
CA ALA A 65 -0.61 7.66 -3.15
C ALA A 65 -2.10 7.92 -2.89
N VAL A 66 -2.47 8.25 -1.65
CA VAL A 66 -3.83 8.69 -1.28
C VAL A 66 -4.23 9.94 -2.06
N ASP A 67 -3.36 10.95 -2.09
CA ASP A 67 -3.65 12.20 -2.80
C ASP A 67 -3.81 11.97 -4.32
N LEU A 68 -3.04 11.05 -4.89
CA LEU A 68 -3.17 10.67 -6.29
C LEU A 68 -4.50 9.95 -6.57
N ALA A 69 -4.90 9.03 -5.69
CA ALA A 69 -6.17 8.32 -5.80
C ALA A 69 -7.36 9.28 -5.71
N ARG A 70 -7.35 10.23 -4.76
CA ARG A 70 -8.37 11.30 -4.64
C ARG A 70 -8.49 12.13 -5.91
N ARG A 71 -7.37 12.64 -6.43
CA ARG A 71 -7.35 13.42 -7.68
C ARG A 71 -7.83 12.63 -8.90
N SER A 72 -7.84 11.30 -8.81
CA SER A 72 -8.28 10.41 -9.86
C SER A 72 -9.71 9.90 -9.65
N ASN A 73 -10.45 10.46 -8.68
CA ASN A 73 -11.82 10.06 -8.31
C ASN A 73 -11.97 8.58 -7.93
N ALA A 74 -10.94 7.99 -7.31
CA ALA A 74 -11.04 6.66 -6.73
C ALA A 74 -12.02 6.66 -5.55
N SER A 75 -12.82 5.62 -5.39
CA SER A 75 -13.75 5.49 -4.26
C SER A 75 -13.05 5.09 -2.97
N ALA A 76 -11.94 4.35 -3.08
CA ALA A 76 -11.09 3.97 -1.98
C ALA A 76 -9.67 3.66 -2.47
N ILE A 77 -8.74 3.53 -1.53
CA ILE A 77 -7.41 2.98 -1.75
C ILE A 77 -7.11 1.87 -0.74
N GLU A 78 -6.53 0.78 -1.22
CA GLU A 78 -6.22 -0.42 -0.45
C GLU A 78 -4.72 -0.76 -0.49
N GLY A 79 -4.26 -1.47 0.52
CA GLY A 79 -2.96 -2.15 0.52
C GLY A 79 -3.02 -3.39 1.40
N PHE A 80 -1.99 -4.24 1.32
CA PHE A 80 -1.90 -5.48 2.09
C PHE A 80 -0.60 -5.59 2.89
N PRO A 81 -0.33 -4.63 3.81
CA PRO A 81 0.91 -4.62 4.56
C PRO A 81 1.12 -5.86 5.42
N ALA A 82 2.34 -6.01 5.91
CA ALA A 82 2.63 -6.99 6.94
C ALA A 82 1.91 -6.63 8.25
N SER A 83 1.32 -7.67 8.86
CA SER A 83 0.67 -7.64 10.17
C SER A 83 1.56 -8.29 11.23
N GLY A 84 1.42 -7.86 12.49
CA GLY A 84 2.16 -8.39 13.64
C GLY A 84 3.53 -7.75 13.89
N ASP A 85 4.20 -8.20 14.97
CA ASP A 85 5.35 -7.48 15.56
C ASP A 85 6.68 -7.66 14.82
N LYS A 86 6.79 -8.66 13.93
CA LYS A 86 8.05 -9.01 13.26
C LYS A 86 7.87 -9.19 11.75
N PRO A 87 7.83 -8.10 10.97
CA PRO A 87 7.85 -8.18 9.52
C PRO A 87 9.17 -8.82 9.05
N SER A 88 9.06 -9.72 8.08
CA SER A 88 10.20 -10.37 7.43
C SER A 88 10.94 -9.41 6.48
N SER A 89 12.10 -9.83 5.98
CA SER A 89 12.87 -9.03 5.01
C SER A 89 12.11 -8.77 3.70
N THR A 90 11.26 -9.71 3.28
CA THR A 90 10.41 -9.59 2.09
C THR A 90 9.20 -8.67 2.32
N ASP A 91 8.79 -8.48 3.57
CA ASP A 91 7.68 -7.59 3.94
C ASP A 91 8.02 -6.10 3.81
N ARG A 92 9.30 -5.76 3.72
CA ARG A 92 9.76 -4.37 3.54
C ARG A 92 9.15 -3.70 2.32
N GLN A 93 8.78 -4.48 1.32
CA GLN A 93 8.19 -4.00 0.08
C GLN A 93 6.71 -3.68 0.20
N VAL A 94 5.98 -4.15 1.22
CA VAL A 94 4.53 -3.91 1.36
C VAL A 94 4.19 -2.92 2.48
N GLY A 95 5.18 -2.51 3.28
CA GLY A 95 4.97 -1.67 4.46
C GLY A 95 4.40 -2.45 5.65
N THR A 96 4.04 -1.74 6.72
CA THR A 96 3.48 -2.33 7.94
C THR A 96 2.10 -1.77 8.26
N GLU A 97 1.29 -2.54 8.97
CA GLU A 97 -0.04 -2.13 9.45
C GLU A 97 -0.01 -0.75 10.12
N ARG A 98 0.94 -0.53 11.05
CA ARG A 98 1.13 0.76 11.74
C ARG A 98 1.40 1.95 10.80
N GLN A 99 2.10 1.73 9.68
CA GLN A 99 2.35 2.79 8.70
C GLN A 99 1.04 3.18 8.00
N PHE A 100 0.22 2.19 7.66
CA PHE A 100 -1.09 2.41 7.06
C PHE A 100 -2.05 3.09 8.04
N GLU A 101 -2.13 2.64 9.30
CA GLU A 101 -2.92 3.30 10.36
C GLU A 101 -2.53 4.77 10.55
N SER A 102 -1.24 5.09 10.44
CA SER A 102 -0.76 6.48 10.54
C SER A 102 -1.16 7.40 9.38
N CYS A 103 -1.79 6.83 8.36
CA CYS A 103 -2.37 7.49 7.19
C CYS A 103 -3.90 7.26 7.12
N ASP A 104 -4.54 6.99 8.26
CA ASP A 104 -5.99 6.84 8.43
C ASP A 104 -6.62 5.61 7.76
N PHE A 105 -5.81 4.68 7.25
CA PHE A 105 -6.32 3.40 6.76
C PHE A 105 -6.82 2.55 7.93
N ARG A 106 -7.84 1.73 7.64
CA ARG A 106 -8.45 0.80 8.59
C ARG A 106 -8.34 -0.63 8.07
N ALA A 107 -8.18 -1.58 8.99
CA ALA A 107 -8.20 -3.00 8.65
C ALA A 107 -9.62 -3.42 8.23
N VAL A 108 -9.77 -3.95 7.01
CA VAL A 108 -11.05 -4.46 6.50
C VAL A 108 -11.08 -5.99 6.42
N HIS A 109 -9.91 -6.62 6.35
CA HIS A 109 -9.82 -8.07 6.29
C HIS A 109 -8.44 -8.58 6.76
N ARG A 110 -8.38 -9.77 7.38
CA ARG A 110 -7.12 -10.40 7.81
C ARG A 110 -6.99 -11.81 7.21
N PRO A 111 -6.38 -11.94 6.02
CA PRO A 111 -6.20 -13.25 5.37
C PRO A 111 -5.34 -14.24 6.16
N SER A 112 -4.44 -13.74 7.01
CA SER A 112 -3.60 -14.56 7.90
C SER A 112 -3.07 -13.73 9.06
N SER A 113 -2.38 -14.34 10.02
CA SER A 113 -1.69 -13.62 11.10
C SER A 113 -0.58 -12.67 10.63
N LYS A 114 -0.10 -12.82 9.39
CA LYS A 114 1.01 -12.05 8.80
C LYS A 114 0.57 -11.02 7.75
N ARG A 115 -0.72 -10.96 7.42
CA ARG A 115 -1.27 -10.07 6.39
C ARG A 115 -2.60 -9.46 6.83
N VAL A 116 -2.75 -8.17 6.59
CA VAL A 116 -3.99 -7.43 6.77
C VAL A 116 -4.24 -6.63 5.50
N ILE A 117 -5.48 -6.61 5.04
CA ILE A 117 -5.93 -5.67 4.01
C ILE A 117 -6.36 -4.40 4.73
N MET A 118 -5.71 -3.30 4.39
CA MET A 118 -5.97 -1.96 4.91
C MET A 118 -6.64 -1.14 3.83
N ARG A 119 -7.73 -0.45 4.16
CA ARG A 119 -8.50 0.40 3.24
C ARG A 119 -8.68 1.81 3.81
N LEU A 120 -8.63 2.79 2.93
CA LEU A 120 -9.07 4.16 3.19
C LEU A 120 -10.10 4.53 2.13
N ASP A 121 -11.33 4.81 2.55
CA ASP A 121 -12.36 5.38 1.67
C ASP A 121 -12.06 6.87 1.42
N LEU A 122 -12.30 7.34 0.19
CA LEU A 122 -11.78 8.62 -0.32
C LEU A 122 -12.85 9.65 -0.63
#